data_AF-A0A5C4TBY9-F1
#
_entry.id   AF-A0A5C4TBY9-F1
#
_cell.length_a   1.000
_cell.length_b   1.000
_cell.length_c   1.000
_cell.angle_alpha   90.00
_cell.angle_beta   90.00
_cell.angle_gamma   90.00
#
_symmetry.space_group_name_H-M   'P 1'
#
loop_
_entity.id
_entity.type
_entity.pdbx_description
1 polymer ?
#
loop_
_entity_poly.entity_id
_entity_poly.type
_entity_poly.pdbx_seq_one_letter_code
_entity_poly.pdbx_strand_id
1 'polypeptide(L)'
;MIQFIQLFDGEDVFLEAKVTDNGNREIVLRDDSGEEVVLTFERSRGRYVCEGSCRVSDPLLANLIRKAVSQFKGDAIVNRIYPAFTMKYVYKRGSVVQISEIVSGKHKLVYEYKDTVGQFERLYRKQHVEQQISQVYSRIDELLDERNRSDSLVGQRNVDEQLARLAHKLFELEA
;
A
#
# COMPACT_ATOMS: atom_id res chain seq x y z
N MET A 1 -20.34 -5.14 0.22
CA MET A 1 -21.27 -5.09 -0.92
C MET A 1 -22.48 -4.20 -0.63
N ILE A 2 -23.23 -4.42 0.45
CA ILE A 2 -24.37 -3.55 0.83
C ILE A 2 -23.94 -2.07 0.93
N GLN A 3 -22.86 -1.79 1.65
CA GLN A 3 -22.28 -0.43 1.75
C GLN A 3 -21.88 0.19 0.40
N PHE A 4 -21.55 -0.63 -0.60
CA PHE A 4 -21.19 -0.12 -1.92
C PHE A 4 -22.44 0.29 -2.68
N ILE A 5 -23.51 -0.50 -2.62
CA ILE A 5 -24.80 -0.13 -3.22
C ILE A 5 -25.35 1.13 -2.55
N GLN A 6 -25.27 1.20 -1.22
CA GLN A 6 -25.70 2.37 -0.44
C GLN A 6 -24.93 3.66 -0.76
N LEU A 7 -23.74 3.58 -1.37
CA LEU A 7 -23.01 4.79 -1.80
C LEU A 7 -23.78 5.57 -2.87
N PHE A 8 -24.64 4.89 -3.62
CA PHE A 8 -25.40 5.47 -4.72
C PHE A 8 -26.87 5.73 -4.33
N ASP A 9 -27.28 5.35 -3.11
CA ASP A 9 -28.64 5.60 -2.63
C ASP A 9 -28.86 7.12 -2.46
N GLY A 10 -29.92 7.65 -3.09
CA GLY A 10 -30.29 9.07 -3.01
C GLY A 10 -29.52 9.99 -3.94
N GLU A 11 -28.67 9.46 -4.82
CA GLU A 11 -28.10 10.17 -5.96
C GLU A 11 -29.03 9.97 -7.18
N ASP A 12 -29.09 10.94 -8.09
CA ASP A 12 -29.94 10.88 -9.30
C ASP A 12 -29.34 9.93 -10.36
N VAL A 13 -29.30 8.64 -10.04
CA VAL A 13 -28.67 7.59 -10.85
C VAL A 13 -29.50 6.32 -10.73
N PHE A 14 -29.74 5.66 -11.86
CA PHE A 14 -30.37 4.35 -11.84
C PHE A 14 -29.32 3.28 -11.50
N LEU A 15 -29.62 2.47 -10.49
CA LEU A 15 -28.77 1.36 -10.05
C LEU A 15 -29.47 0.02 -10.25
N GLU A 16 -28.84 -0.86 -11.01
CA GLU A 16 -29.28 -2.25 -11.18
C GLU A 16 -28.20 -3.20 -10.64
N ALA A 17 -28.59 -4.15 -9.80
CA ALA A 17 -27.69 -5.14 -9.23
C ALA A 17 -28.17 -6.56 -9.57
N LYS A 18 -27.35 -7.29 -10.33
CA LYS A 18 -27.64 -8.67 -10.75
C LYS A 18 -26.65 -9.63 -10.10
N VAL A 19 -27.13 -10.79 -9.70
CA VAL A 19 -26.29 -11.92 -9.27
C VAL A 19 -26.24 -12.92 -10.41
N THR A 20 -25.05 -13.29 -10.84
CA THR A 20 -24.84 -14.29 -11.91
C THR A 20 -24.73 -15.70 -11.32
N ASP A 21 -24.90 -16.72 -12.16
CA ASP A 21 -24.97 -18.13 -11.75
C ASP A 21 -23.69 -18.64 -11.06
N ASN A 22 -22.54 -18.01 -11.35
CA ASN A 22 -21.25 -18.26 -10.71
C ASN A 22 -21.06 -17.51 -9.37
N GLY A 23 -22.06 -16.77 -8.89
CA GLY A 23 -22.03 -16.01 -7.65
C GLY A 23 -21.32 -14.65 -7.73
N ASN A 24 -20.92 -14.22 -8.93
CA ASN A 24 -20.45 -12.86 -9.17
C ASN A 24 -21.62 -11.88 -9.08
N ARG A 25 -21.29 -10.60 -8.92
CA ARG A 25 -22.27 -9.52 -8.87
C ARG A 25 -21.95 -8.51 -9.95
N GLU A 26 -22.95 -8.17 -10.73
CA GLU A 26 -22.87 -7.12 -11.73
C GLU A 26 -23.66 -5.92 -11.23
N ILE A 27 -23.04 -4.75 -11.21
CA ILE A 27 -23.66 -3.49 -10.81
C ILE A 27 -23.62 -2.56 -12.02
N VAL A 28 -24.79 -2.14 -12.47
CA VAL A 28 -24.95 -1.18 -13.57
C VAL A 28 -25.38 0.15 -12.97
N LEU A 29 -24.63 1.20 -13.27
CA LEU A 29 -24.96 2.59 -12.96
C LEU A 29 -25.33 3.28 -14.26
N ARG A 30 -26.51 3.89 -14.33
CA ARG A 30 -26.99 4.61 -15.52
C ARG A 30 -27.43 6.02 -15.15
N ASP A 31 -27.00 7.00 -15.91
CA ASP A 31 -27.48 8.38 -15.78
C ASP A 31 -28.75 8.63 -16.61
N ASP A 32 -29.31 9.84 -16.51
CA ASP A 32 -30.47 10.26 -17.30
C ASP A 32 -30.16 10.42 -18.80
N SER A 33 -28.89 10.54 -19.18
CA SER A 33 -28.47 10.63 -20.58
C SER A 33 -28.39 9.27 -21.29
N GLY A 34 -28.46 8.18 -20.51
CA GLY A 34 -28.34 6.80 -20.98
C GLY A 34 -26.91 6.29 -21.05
N GLU A 35 -25.92 7.02 -20.53
CA GLU A 35 -24.57 6.51 -20.32
C GLU A 35 -24.58 5.49 -19.17
N GLU A 36 -23.85 4.39 -19.36
CA GLU A 36 -23.83 3.27 -18.41
C GLU A 36 -22.41 2.92 -17.98
N VAL A 37 -22.24 2.64 -16.70
CA VAL A 37 -21.02 2.06 -16.13
C VAL A 37 -21.36 0.70 -15.52
N VAL A 38 -20.79 -0.35 -16.09
CA VAL A 38 -20.95 -1.73 -15.60
C VAL A 38 -19.73 -2.12 -14.78
N LEU A 39 -19.96 -2.55 -13.55
CA LEU A 39 -18.93 -3.01 -12.61
C LEU A 39 -19.18 -4.48 -12.26
N THR A 40 -18.24 -5.32 -12.66
CA THR A 40 -18.30 -6.76 -12.40
C THR A 40 -17.46 -7.11 -11.18
N PHE A 41 -18.13 -7.57 -10.12
CA PHE A 41 -17.52 -8.00 -8.88
C PHE A 41 -17.42 -9.51 -8.80
N GLU A 42 -16.20 -10.01 -8.81
CA GLU A 42 -15.90 -11.41 -8.61
C GLU A 42 -15.67 -11.74 -7.14
N ARG A 43 -16.09 -12.93 -6.71
CA ARG A 43 -15.85 -13.38 -5.35
C ARG A 43 -14.48 -14.05 -5.25
N SER A 44 -13.54 -13.40 -4.57
CA SER A 44 -12.18 -13.91 -4.36
C SER A 44 -11.79 -13.84 -2.89
N ARG A 45 -11.34 -14.96 -2.32
CA ARG A 45 -10.86 -15.08 -0.92
C ARG A 45 -11.81 -14.46 0.12
N GLY A 46 -13.11 -14.70 -0.05
CA GLY A 46 -14.15 -14.19 0.86
C GLY A 46 -14.50 -12.70 0.69
N ARG A 47 -13.98 -12.03 -0.34
CA ARG A 47 -14.25 -10.62 -0.66
C ARG A 47 -14.80 -10.49 -2.08
N TYR A 48 -15.40 -9.33 -2.37
CA TYR A 48 -15.76 -8.94 -3.74
C TYR A 48 -14.68 -8.04 -4.31
N VAL A 49 -14.20 -8.35 -5.52
CA VAL A 49 -13.16 -7.60 -6.23
C VAL A 49 -13.71 -7.21 -7.60
N CYS A 50 -13.61 -5.93 -7.94
CA CYS A 50 -13.94 -5.43 -9.27
C CYS A 50 -12.66 -4.90 -9.91
N GLU A 51 -12.29 -5.46 -11.05
CA GLU A 51 -11.16 -5.02 -11.87
C GLU A 51 -11.67 -4.74 -13.28
N GLY A 52 -11.29 -3.58 -13.83
CA GLY A 52 -11.76 -3.19 -15.15
C GLY A 52 -11.36 -1.76 -15.52
N SER A 53 -11.84 -1.34 -16.68
CA SER A 53 -11.69 0.02 -17.17
C SER A 53 -13.03 0.51 -17.72
N CYS A 54 -13.33 1.79 -17.50
CA CYS A 54 -14.49 2.45 -18.07
C CYS A 54 -14.09 3.85 -18.52
N ARG A 55 -14.86 4.40 -19.46
CA ARG A 55 -14.83 5.82 -19.82
C ARG A 55 -16.19 6.39 -19.49
N VAL A 56 -16.19 7.49 -18.75
CA VAL A 56 -17.40 8.15 -18.28
C VAL A 56 -17.33 9.60 -18.71
N SER A 57 -18.39 10.07 -19.36
CA SER A 57 -18.51 11.41 -19.90
C SER A 57 -19.37 12.28 -18.99
N ASP A 58 -20.38 11.68 -18.38
CA ASP A 58 -21.25 12.27 -17.39
C ASP A 58 -20.49 12.63 -16.09
N PRO A 59 -20.51 13.90 -15.67
CA PRO A 59 -19.82 14.32 -14.46
C PRO A 59 -20.33 13.67 -13.16
N LEU A 60 -21.62 13.30 -13.09
CA LEU A 60 -22.20 12.69 -11.89
C LEU A 60 -21.66 11.27 -11.72
N LEU A 61 -21.78 10.42 -12.73
CA LEU A 61 -21.22 9.07 -12.77
C LEU A 61 -19.71 9.09 -12.51
N ALA A 62 -18.96 9.99 -13.16
CA ALA A 62 -17.52 10.10 -12.96
C ALA A 62 -17.16 10.43 -11.49
N ASN A 63 -17.93 11.31 -10.85
CA ASN A 63 -17.73 11.65 -9.44
C ASN A 63 -18.08 10.48 -8.51
N LEU A 64 -19.12 9.73 -8.81
CA LEU A 64 -19.55 8.58 -8.01
C LEU A 64 -18.52 7.44 -8.07
N ILE A 65 -17.99 7.12 -9.25
CA ILE A 65 -16.89 6.16 -9.40
C ILE A 65 -15.67 6.62 -8.59
N ARG A 66 -15.33 7.91 -8.64
CA ARG A 66 -14.23 8.47 -7.84
C ARG A 66 -14.49 8.35 -6.33
N LYS A 67 -15.71 8.64 -5.85
CA LYS A 67 -16.10 8.44 -4.45
C LYS A 67 -15.93 6.96 -4.06
N ALA A 68 -16.36 6.04 -4.91
CA ALA A 68 -16.26 4.60 -4.68
C ALA A 68 -14.79 4.14 -4.56
N VAL A 69 -13.91 4.56 -5.48
CA VAL A 69 -12.46 4.27 -5.40
C VAL A 69 -11.88 4.76 -4.07
N SER A 70 -12.23 5.99 -3.65
CA SER A 70 -11.70 6.56 -2.42
C SER A 70 -12.21 5.84 -1.16
N GLN A 71 -13.52 5.62 -1.06
CA GLN A 71 -14.16 5.02 0.11
C GLN A 71 -13.80 3.55 0.31
N PHE A 72 -13.72 2.78 -0.77
CA PHE A 72 -13.41 1.34 -0.71
C PHE A 72 -11.92 1.03 -0.83
N LYS A 73 -11.06 2.06 -0.71
CA LYS A 73 -9.60 1.93 -0.75
C LYS A 73 -9.11 1.23 -2.02
N GLY A 74 -9.72 1.57 -3.15
CA GLY A 74 -9.35 1.03 -4.46
C GLY A 74 -8.03 1.59 -4.96
N ASP A 75 -7.33 0.79 -5.75
CA ASP A 75 -6.23 1.24 -6.60
C ASP A 75 -6.82 1.59 -7.97
N ALA A 76 -6.49 2.77 -8.51
CA ALA A 76 -7.05 3.20 -9.79
C ALA A 76 -6.13 4.19 -10.50
N ILE A 77 -6.26 4.23 -11.82
CA ILE A 77 -5.74 5.32 -12.65
C ILE A 77 -6.95 6.02 -13.27
N VAL A 78 -7.13 7.30 -12.96
CA VAL A 78 -8.24 8.10 -13.47
C VAL A 78 -7.68 9.16 -14.39
N ASN A 79 -8.15 9.18 -15.63
CA ASN A 79 -7.80 10.19 -16.62
C ASN A 79 -8.99 11.13 -16.83
N ARG A 80 -8.85 12.40 -16.46
CA ARG A 80 -9.80 13.44 -16.81
C ARG A 80 -9.34 14.12 -18.10
N ILE A 81 -10.08 13.87 -19.17
CA ILE A 81 -9.72 14.30 -20.52
C ILE A 81 -10.38 15.65 -20.80
N TYR A 82 -9.57 16.67 -21.02
CA TYR A 82 -10.00 17.99 -21.47
C TYR A 82 -9.64 18.16 -22.95
N PRO A 83 -10.24 19.13 -23.67
CA PRO A 83 -9.94 19.34 -25.09
C PRO A 83 -8.44 19.56 -25.40
N ALA A 84 -7.71 20.24 -24.51
CA ALA A 84 -6.31 20.59 -24.73
C ALA A 84 -5.30 19.71 -23.97
N PHE A 85 -5.71 18.99 -22.93
CA PHE A 85 -4.81 18.21 -22.07
C PHE A 85 -5.56 17.12 -21.30
N THR A 86 -4.83 16.16 -20.72
CA THR A 86 -5.39 15.13 -19.84
C THR A 86 -4.77 15.22 -18.46
N MET A 87 -5.59 15.23 -17.40
CA MET A 87 -5.11 15.10 -16.02
C MET A 87 -5.19 13.64 -15.60
N LYS A 88 -4.04 13.04 -15.31
CA LYS A 88 -3.92 11.67 -14.82
C LYS A 88 -3.74 11.68 -13.30
N TYR A 89 -4.63 10.98 -12.61
CA TYR A 89 -4.59 10.77 -11.16
C TYR A 89 -4.29 9.29 -10.90
N VAL A 90 -3.30 9.02 -10.04
CA VAL A 90 -2.99 7.67 -9.58
C VAL A 90 -3.46 7.55 -8.14
N TYR A 91 -4.39 6.64 -7.90
CA TYR A 91 -4.90 6.29 -6.59
C TYR A 91 -4.22 5.02 -6.09
N LYS A 92 -3.79 5.04 -4.83
CA LYS A 92 -3.37 3.87 -4.08
C LYS A 92 -4.11 3.82 -2.77
N ARG A 93 -4.77 2.69 -2.49
CA ARG A 93 -5.60 2.47 -1.30
C ARG A 93 -6.62 3.59 -1.07
N GLY A 94 -7.23 4.11 -2.15
CA GLY A 94 -8.23 5.18 -2.13
C GLY A 94 -7.69 6.60 -1.95
N SER A 95 -6.37 6.78 -1.84
CA SER A 95 -5.72 8.09 -1.76
C SER A 95 -4.98 8.42 -3.05
N VAL A 96 -5.04 9.68 -3.48
CA VAL A 96 -4.25 10.15 -4.63
C VAL A 96 -2.78 10.21 -4.21
N VAL A 97 -1.94 9.43 -4.88
CA VAL A 97 -0.49 9.42 -4.66
C VAL A 97 0.27 10.15 -5.75
N GLN A 98 -0.34 10.39 -6.91
CA GLN A 98 0.30 11.14 -7.99
C GLN A 98 -0.74 11.83 -8.86
N ILE A 99 -0.42 13.05 -9.30
CA ILE A 99 -1.17 13.78 -10.31
C ILE A 99 -0.18 14.27 -11.38
N SER A 100 -0.48 14.01 -12.64
CA SER A 100 0.29 14.52 -13.77
C SER A 100 -0.61 15.08 -14.86
N GLU A 101 -0.21 16.19 -15.43
CA GLU A 101 -0.78 16.75 -16.65
C GLU A 101 -0.10 16.12 -17.87
N ILE A 102 -0.89 15.76 -18.88
CA ILE A 102 -0.43 15.17 -20.14
C ILE A 102 -0.87 16.07 -21.28
N VAL A 103 0.10 16.64 -22.01
CA VAL A 103 -0.11 17.50 -23.19
C VAL A 103 0.68 16.94 -24.36
N SER A 104 0.02 16.50 -25.42
CA SER A 104 0.67 15.94 -26.61
C SER A 104 1.74 14.87 -26.30
N GLY A 105 1.45 14.00 -25.33
CA GLY A 105 2.35 12.94 -24.87
C GLY A 105 3.46 13.37 -23.90
N LYS A 106 3.61 14.67 -23.61
CA LYS A 106 4.52 15.16 -22.56
C LYS A 106 3.84 15.09 -21.20
N HIS A 107 4.56 14.55 -20.22
CA HIS A 107 4.09 14.43 -18.85
C HIS A 107 4.70 15.54 -17.98
N LYS A 108 3.85 16.32 -17.32
CA LYS A 108 4.24 17.28 -16.29
C LYS A 108 3.71 16.80 -14.94
N LEU A 109 4.60 16.50 -14.01
CA LEU A 109 4.22 16.14 -12.65
C LEU A 109 3.63 17.37 -11.95
N VAL A 110 2.42 17.21 -11.40
CA VAL A 110 1.72 18.26 -10.66
C VAL A 110 1.80 18.00 -9.16
N TYR A 111 1.65 16.73 -8.77
CA TYR A 111 1.72 16.29 -7.38
C TYR A 111 2.25 14.87 -7.29
N GLU A 112 2.99 14.59 -6.23
CA GLU A 112 3.41 13.26 -5.84
C GLU A 112 3.44 13.18 -4.31
N TYR A 113 2.74 12.18 -3.76
CA TYR A 113 2.82 11.86 -2.36
C TYR A 113 4.17 11.21 -2.07
N LYS A 114 4.94 11.84 -1.18
CA LYS A 114 6.19 11.28 -0.66
C LYS A 114 5.93 10.80 0.76
N ASP A 115 6.05 9.49 0.98
CA ASP A 115 6.01 8.86 2.31
C ASP A 115 7.29 9.19 3.10
N THR A 116 7.50 10.47 3.41
CA THR A 116 8.69 10.94 4.11
C THR A 116 8.76 10.36 5.52
N VAL A 117 7.61 10.27 6.21
CA VAL A 117 7.54 9.70 7.57
C VAL A 117 7.91 8.23 7.58
N GLY A 118 7.32 7.40 6.71
CA GLY A 118 7.70 5.99 6.63
C GLY A 118 9.15 5.79 6.17
N GLN A 119 9.69 6.69 5.34
CA GLN A 119 11.11 6.70 5.01
C GLN A 119 11.98 6.99 6.24
N PHE A 120 11.62 7.97 7.07
CA PHE A 120 12.32 8.26 8.33
C PHE A 120 12.21 7.12 9.33
N GLU A 121 11.04 6.49 9.50
CA GLU A 121 10.89 5.33 10.39
C GLU A 121 11.78 4.16 9.96
N ARG A 122 11.86 3.89 8.65
CA ARG A 122 12.75 2.85 8.11
C ARG A 122 14.22 3.18 8.39
N LEU A 123 14.64 4.43 8.19
CA LEU A 123 16.00 4.88 8.48
C LEU A 123 16.32 4.77 9.98
N TYR A 124 15.40 5.21 10.84
CA TYR A 124 15.56 5.13 12.29
C TYR A 124 15.68 3.68 12.77
N ARG A 125 14.83 2.77 12.26
CA ARG A 125 14.93 1.33 12.58
C ARG A 125 16.28 0.76 12.15
N LYS A 126 16.76 1.09 10.94
CA LYS A 126 18.09 0.67 10.49
C LYS A 126 19.18 1.17 11.44
N GLN A 127 19.17 2.46 11.78
CA GLN A 127 20.14 3.04 12.71
C GLN A 127 20.12 2.37 14.10
N HIS A 128 18.92 2.02 14.59
CA HIS A 128 18.78 1.31 15.86
C HIS A 128 19.32 -0.13 15.81
N VAL A 129 19.22 -0.82 14.67
CA VAL A 129 19.85 -2.13 14.47
C VAL A 129 21.38 -1.99 14.45
N GLU A 130 21.93 -1.02 13.70
CA GLU A 130 23.37 -0.75 13.67
C GLU A 130 23.94 -0.43 15.06
N GLN A 131 23.22 0.34 15.88
CA GLN A 131 23.62 0.63 17.26
C GLN A 131 23.65 -0.63 18.13
N GLN A 132 22.67 -1.52 17.99
CA GLN A 132 22.65 -2.79 18.73
C GLN A 132 23.79 -3.72 18.29
N ILE A 133 24.08 -3.78 17.00
CA ILE A 133 25.21 -4.53 16.45
C ILE A 133 26.53 -4.00 17.04
N SER A 134 26.72 -2.67 17.04
CA SER A 134 27.91 -2.05 17.64
C SER A 134 28.06 -2.38 19.13
N GLN A 135 26.98 -2.37 19.91
CA GLN A 135 27.01 -2.75 21.32
C GLN A 135 27.37 -4.23 21.52
N VAL A 136 26.85 -5.13 20.66
CA VAL A 136 27.19 -6.56 20.70
C VAL A 136 28.67 -6.77 20.39
N TYR A 137 29.20 -6.10 19.36
CA TYR A 137 30.63 -6.15 19.05
C TYR A 137 31.50 -5.68 20.22
N SER A 138 31.20 -4.51 20.81
CA SER A 138 31.95 -4.03 21.98
C SER A 138 31.92 -5.02 23.15
N ARG A 139 30.78 -5.68 23.38
CA ARG A 139 30.67 -6.68 24.45
C ARG A 139 31.45 -7.96 24.13
N ILE A 140 31.48 -8.38 22.86
CA ILE A 140 32.30 -9.51 22.41
C ILE A 140 33.78 -9.21 22.64
N ASP A 141 34.24 -8.02 22.27
CA ASP A 141 35.64 -7.61 22.46
C ASP A 141 36.04 -7.63 23.95
N GLU A 142 35.20 -7.09 24.84
CA GLU A 142 35.41 -7.14 26.30
C GLU A 142 35.54 -8.59 26.82
N LEU A 143 34.68 -9.48 26.35
CA LEU A 143 34.70 -10.88 26.75
C LEU A 143 35.92 -11.62 26.20
N LEU A 144 36.34 -11.34 24.97
CA LEU A 144 37.58 -11.90 24.41
C LEU A 144 38.80 -11.45 25.19
N ASP A 145 38.84 -10.19 25.62
CA ASP A 145 39.88 -9.67 26.51
C ASP A 145 39.86 -10.35 27.89
N GLU A 146 38.69 -10.55 28.48
CA GLU A 146 38.52 -11.26 29.76
C GLU A 146 38.97 -12.73 29.65
N ARG A 147 38.63 -13.40 28.55
CA ARG A 147 39.08 -14.75 28.23
C ARG A 147 40.59 -14.84 28.15
N ASN A 148 41.23 -13.89 27.46
CA ASN A 148 42.67 -13.84 27.26
C ASN A 148 43.44 -13.56 28.57
N ARG A 149 42.80 -12.90 29.55
CA ARG A 149 43.38 -12.62 30.88
C ARG A 149 43.10 -13.70 31.93
N SER A 150 42.18 -14.62 31.66
CA SER A 150 41.78 -15.65 32.62
C SER A 150 42.67 -16.90 32.50
N ASP A 151 43.39 -17.23 33.57
CA ASP A 151 44.18 -18.47 33.68
C ASP A 151 43.36 -19.68 34.15
N SER A 152 42.08 -19.48 34.51
CA SER A 152 41.19 -20.54 34.98
C SER A 152 40.32 -21.11 33.85
N LEU A 153 40.36 -22.43 33.67
CA LEU A 153 39.51 -23.17 32.72
C LEU A 153 38.01 -22.99 32.98
N VAL A 154 37.62 -22.78 34.24
CA VAL A 154 36.21 -22.53 34.61
C VAL A 154 35.78 -21.12 34.22
N GLY A 155 36.67 -20.14 34.37
CA GLY A 155 36.45 -18.76 33.91
C GLY A 155 36.33 -18.67 32.39
N GLN A 156 37.22 -19.37 31.67
CA GLN A 156 37.20 -19.43 30.21
C GLN A 156 35.90 -20.04 29.67
N ARG A 157 35.39 -21.12 30.29
CA ARG A 157 34.11 -21.73 29.87
C ARG A 157 32.90 -20.80 30.03
N ASN A 158 32.85 -20.04 31.11
CA ASN A 158 31.75 -19.08 31.32
C ASN A 158 31.78 -17.98 30.25
N VAL A 159 32.97 -17.48 29.92
CA VAL A 159 33.16 -16.50 28.86
C VAL A 159 32.76 -17.07 27.49
N ASP A 160 33.15 -18.32 27.19
CA ASP A 160 32.78 -18.99 25.94
C ASP A 160 31.25 -19.16 25.79
N GLU A 161 30.52 -19.46 26.87
CA GLU A 161 29.06 -19.53 26.85
C GLU A 161 28.40 -18.16 26.57
N GLN A 162 28.96 -17.07 27.12
CA GLN A 162 28.47 -15.71 26.87
C GLN A 162 28.75 -15.28 25.42
N LEU A 163 29.93 -15.60 24.88
CA LEU A 163 30.29 -15.35 23.49
C LEU A 163 29.36 -16.09 22.53
N ALA A 164 29.02 -17.34 22.81
CA ALA A 164 28.09 -18.12 21.98
C ALA A 164 26.69 -17.49 21.89
N ARG A 165 26.18 -16.95 23.01
CA ARG A 165 24.88 -16.24 23.04
C ARG A 165 24.92 -14.93 22.25
N LEU A 166 26.01 -14.18 22.37
CA LEU A 166 26.18 -12.92 21.63
C LEU A 166 26.37 -13.16 20.13
N ALA A 167 27.09 -14.21 19.73
CA ALA A 167 27.23 -14.60 18.33
C ALA A 167 25.88 -14.97 17.69
N HIS A 168 25.02 -15.68 18.43
CA HIS A 168 23.66 -15.98 17.97
C HIS A 168 22.81 -14.71 17.81
N LYS A 169 22.88 -13.80 18.80
CA LYS A 169 22.18 -12.51 18.75
C LYS A 169 22.67 -11.64 17.59
N LEU A 170 23.98 -11.65 17.31
CA LEU A 170 24.55 -10.93 16.18
C LEU A 170 24.00 -11.46 14.84
N PHE A 171 23.94 -12.79 14.69
CA PHE A 171 23.35 -13.43 13.52
C PHE A 171 21.87 -13.05 13.32
N GLU A 172 21.08 -12.97 14.39
CA GLU A 172 19.68 -12.51 14.31
C GLU A 172 19.54 -11.03 13.92
N LEU A 173 20.51 -10.19 14.30
CA LEU A 173 20.51 -8.76 13.97
C LEU A 173 21.02 -8.47 12.55
N GLU A 174 21.86 -9.36 11.99
CA GLU A 174 22.45 -9.23 10.65
C GLU A 174 21.61 -9.90 9.53
N ALA A 175 20.61 -10.72 9.88
CA ALA A 175 19.71 -11.43 8.95
C ALA A 175 18.57 -10.56 8.39
#